data_AF-A0AA96QR15-F1
#
_entry.id   AF-A0AA96QR15-F1
#
_cell.length_a   1.000
_cell.length_b   1.000
_cell.length_c   1.000
_cell.angle_alpha   90.00
_cell.angle_beta   90.00
_cell.angle_gamma   90.00
#
_symmetry.space_group_name_H-M   'P 1'
#
loop_
_entity.id
_entity.type
_entity.pdbx_description
1 polymer ?
#
loop_
_entity_poly.entity_id
_entity_poly.type
_entity_poly.pdbx_seq_one_letter_code
_entity_poly.pdbx_strand_id
1 'polypeptide(L)'
;MSTAMIEPADDEGDIDSPMAPIGHLVTIRDLIATPQFRDVVVFAGQSCSDNVVEEVVWWNEHGVGACDGALVILESREPVPAYRLEAGLHAAKSGGAAAVLLLGSAGRPVVSTTRLADRLGLPLLSVDHPDPRSFSHSLAVAIRSPEVGRARQLRSLVRALRARHRTGESVLRTFAQVTGLRATVVAGDGSLLIGEPVDIPRAARLDHQVPQQIPVEQGVLVLHPVQTKALRGGEVWLVAVVPAATRPWIDSTSDLLTILEPTIAAWLVDERLGAERNSRFRSRLLTELISGGDDTSQKIAQQAVAAGWQLLGWHTGFFVGMSDSGLGGARRDVVLMQTERVRRVLHSAKLTNEVVELQDGWPPGSPRSRNAARSTRSNCWTWSTARSASCRAPGARMRASAGRTGASRGWRPRWGRRGTPRTSGAPSPPGNGWCTSTTWARPAS
;
A
#
# COMPACT_ATOMS: atom_id res chain seq x y z
N MET A 1 58.46 32.27 -40.81
CA MET A 1 57.69 31.14 -40.24
C MET A 1 57.29 31.56 -38.84
N SER A 2 56.00 31.83 -38.67
CA SER A 2 55.40 32.50 -37.51
C SER A 2 55.37 31.61 -36.27
N THR A 3 55.79 32.17 -35.14
CA THR A 3 55.49 31.67 -33.80
C THR A 3 54.43 32.59 -33.21
N ALA A 4 53.21 32.09 -33.09
CA ALA A 4 52.08 32.82 -32.53
C ALA A 4 52.19 32.84 -30.99
N MET A 5 52.21 34.04 -30.41
CA MET A 5 51.97 34.25 -28.98
C MET A 5 50.47 34.10 -28.72
N ILE A 6 50.13 33.31 -27.71
CA ILE A 6 48.78 33.15 -27.18
C ILE A 6 48.74 33.97 -25.88
N GLU A 7 48.00 35.08 -25.89
CA GLU A 7 47.58 35.79 -24.68
C GLU A 7 46.53 34.95 -23.92
N PRO A 8 46.63 34.84 -22.58
CA PRO A 8 45.54 34.30 -21.78
C PRO A 8 44.47 35.37 -21.59
N ALA A 9 43.21 35.00 -21.86
CA ALA A 9 42.05 35.81 -21.54
C ALA A 9 41.74 35.69 -20.03
N ASP A 10 41.86 36.80 -19.33
CA ASP A 10 41.36 36.97 -17.96
C ASP A 10 39.82 37.02 -18.01
N ASP A 11 39.19 35.86 -17.82
CA ASP A 11 37.75 35.72 -17.59
C ASP A 11 37.54 35.59 -16.07
N GLU A 12 37.63 36.71 -15.36
CA GLU A 12 37.15 36.85 -13.98
C GLU A 12 35.61 36.81 -14.01
N GLY A 13 35.09 35.59 -14.06
CA GLY A 13 33.68 35.32 -13.86
C GLY A 13 33.26 35.76 -12.46
N ASP A 14 32.35 36.71 -12.42
CA ASP A 14 31.63 37.24 -11.27
C ASP A 14 30.78 36.13 -10.61
N ILE A 15 31.33 35.43 -9.62
CA ILE A 15 30.67 34.35 -8.85
C ILE A 15 29.92 34.92 -7.62
N ASP A 16 29.70 36.23 -7.53
CA ASP A 16 29.08 36.86 -6.35
C ASP A 16 27.66 37.40 -6.61
N SER A 17 26.93 36.77 -7.54
CA SER A 17 25.46 36.89 -7.55
C SER A 17 24.92 36.17 -6.31
N PRO A 18 24.36 36.88 -5.30
CA PRO A 18 23.77 36.22 -4.16
C PRO A 18 22.66 35.32 -4.68
N MET A 19 22.80 34.02 -4.47
CA MET A 19 21.72 33.05 -4.63
C MET A 19 20.52 33.62 -3.89
N ALA A 20 19.57 34.22 -4.63
CA ALA A 20 18.30 34.63 -4.07
C ALA A 20 17.75 33.39 -3.39
N PRO A 21 17.47 33.42 -2.08
CA PRO A 21 16.91 32.26 -1.41
C PRO A 21 15.66 31.91 -2.19
N ILE A 22 15.61 30.68 -2.69
CA ILE A 22 14.38 30.09 -3.24
C ILE A 22 13.48 29.90 -2.03
N GLY A 23 12.96 31.00 -1.50
CA GLY A 23 12.07 31.05 -0.36
C GLY A 23 10.74 30.53 -0.86
N HIS A 24 10.40 29.31 -0.46
CA HIS A 24 9.07 28.80 -0.72
C HIS A 24 8.07 29.68 0.02
N LEU A 25 7.21 30.35 -0.74
CA LEU A 25 6.12 31.16 -0.19
C LEU A 25 5.12 30.22 0.49
N VAL A 26 4.87 30.46 1.77
CA VAL A 26 3.94 29.67 2.58
C VAL A 26 2.56 30.31 2.49
N THR A 27 1.54 29.54 2.09
CA THR A 27 0.15 30.00 2.05
C THR A 27 -0.61 29.62 3.31
N ILE A 28 -1.80 30.18 3.52
CA ILE A 28 -2.68 29.76 4.63
C ILE A 28 -3.10 28.29 4.46
N ARG A 29 -3.32 27.86 3.21
CA ARG A 29 -3.60 26.46 2.88
C ARG A 29 -2.46 25.53 3.30
N ASP A 30 -1.20 25.94 3.10
CA ASP A 30 -0.02 25.21 3.61
C ASP A 30 -0.05 25.04 5.13
N LEU A 31 -0.35 26.14 5.84
CA LEU A 31 -0.37 26.13 7.30
C LEU A 31 -1.46 25.17 7.80
N ILE A 32 -2.69 25.27 7.31
CA ILE A 32 -3.79 24.40 7.76
C ILE A 32 -3.51 22.92 7.43
N ALA A 33 -2.79 22.64 6.34
CA ALA A 33 -2.41 21.28 5.97
C ALA A 33 -1.35 20.66 6.90
N THR A 34 -0.63 21.48 7.66
CA THR A 34 0.47 21.01 8.51
C THR A 34 -0.08 20.33 9.77
N PRO A 35 0.43 19.14 10.17
CA PRO A 35 -0.07 18.39 11.33
C PRO A 35 -0.11 19.16 12.65
N GLN A 36 0.84 20.09 12.84
CA GLN A 36 0.92 20.94 14.04
C GLN A 36 -0.22 21.97 14.15
N PHE A 37 -0.98 22.16 13.07
CA PHE A 37 -2.08 23.10 12.95
C PHE A 37 -3.41 22.39 12.66
N ARG A 38 -3.49 21.08 12.94
CA ARG A 38 -4.69 20.26 12.69
C ARG A 38 -5.94 20.76 13.42
N ASP A 39 -5.75 21.39 14.58
CA ASP A 39 -6.84 21.89 15.41
C ASP A 39 -7.27 23.31 15.00
N VAL A 40 -6.65 23.89 13.96
CA VAL A 40 -7.06 25.18 13.39
C VAL A 40 -8.37 25.01 12.63
N VAL A 41 -9.40 25.75 13.04
CA VAL A 41 -10.69 25.81 12.38
C VAL A 41 -10.76 27.09 11.53
N VAL A 42 -11.15 26.94 10.26
CA VAL A 42 -11.45 28.08 9.37
C VAL A 42 -12.92 28.44 9.54
N PHE A 43 -13.19 29.68 9.97
CA PHE A 43 -14.55 30.20 10.09
C PHE A 43 -15.00 30.97 8.85
N ALA A 44 -14.10 31.73 8.22
CA ALA A 44 -14.39 32.58 7.07
C ALA A 44 -13.21 32.64 6.09
N GLY A 45 -13.46 33.17 4.90
CA GLY A 45 -12.45 33.54 3.90
C GLY A 45 -11.79 32.35 3.21
N GLN A 46 -12.49 31.23 3.09
CA GLN A 46 -11.92 29.98 2.55
C GLN A 46 -11.42 30.13 1.09
N SER A 47 -12.04 31.04 0.33
CA SER A 47 -11.61 31.45 -1.01
C SER A 47 -10.25 32.15 -1.06
N CYS A 48 -9.80 32.70 0.07
CA CYS A 48 -8.51 33.40 0.20
C CYS A 48 -7.45 32.53 0.91
N SER A 49 -7.63 31.22 0.90
CA SER A 49 -6.67 30.26 1.49
C SER A 49 -5.32 30.22 0.78
N ASP A 50 -5.23 30.76 -0.44
CA ASP A 50 -4.00 30.85 -1.22
C ASP A 50 -3.19 32.14 -0.94
N ASN A 51 -3.66 32.99 -0.01
CA ASN A 51 -2.88 34.16 0.41
C ASN A 51 -1.55 33.71 1.03
N VAL A 52 -0.47 34.36 0.58
CA VAL A 52 0.87 34.15 1.10
C VAL A 52 0.97 34.79 2.49
N VAL A 53 1.56 34.05 3.41
CA VAL A 53 1.87 34.50 4.77
C VAL A 53 3.37 34.62 4.88
N GLU A 54 3.85 35.82 5.17
CA GLU A 54 5.29 36.11 5.27
C GLU A 54 5.75 36.21 6.73
N GLU A 55 4.84 36.63 7.61
CA GLU A 55 5.15 36.80 9.01
C GLU A 55 3.94 36.67 9.95
N VAL A 56 4.23 36.78 11.24
CA VAL A 56 3.28 36.65 12.33
C VAL A 56 3.32 37.92 13.15
N VAL A 57 2.19 38.60 13.26
CA VAL A 57 2.09 39.85 13.98
C VAL A 57 1.04 39.72 15.07
N TRP A 58 1.37 40.18 16.28
CA TRP A 58 0.43 40.19 17.38
C TRP A 58 -0.42 41.46 17.35
N TRP A 59 -1.73 41.29 17.48
CA TRP A 59 -2.62 42.40 17.73
C TRP A 59 -2.37 42.99 19.12
N ASN A 60 -2.29 44.32 19.21
CA ASN A 60 -2.16 45.03 20.48
C ASN A 60 -3.32 46.02 20.68
N GLU A 61 -3.45 46.59 21.88
CA GLU A 61 -4.55 47.51 22.21
C GLU A 61 -4.59 48.79 21.35
N HIS A 62 -3.45 49.15 20.75
CA HIS A 62 -3.32 50.30 19.84
C HIS A 62 -3.58 49.92 18.37
N GLY A 63 -3.96 48.66 18.10
CA GLY A 63 -4.22 48.13 16.77
C GLY A 63 -3.07 47.28 16.23
N VAL A 64 -3.05 47.13 14.92
CA VAL A 64 -1.93 46.53 14.17
C VAL A 64 -1.44 47.60 13.21
N GLY A 65 -0.12 47.78 13.15
CA GLY A 65 0.51 48.68 12.18
C GLY A 65 0.39 48.15 10.75
N ALA A 66 1.27 48.61 9.86
CA ALA A 66 1.43 47.96 8.57
C ALA A 66 1.80 46.47 8.78
N CYS A 67 1.05 45.57 8.15
CA CYS A 67 1.12 44.13 8.33
C CYS A 67 0.88 43.41 6.99
N ASP A 68 1.47 43.95 5.92
CA ASP A 68 1.33 43.43 4.57
C ASP A 68 1.79 41.96 4.52
N GLY A 69 0.90 41.07 4.08
CA GLY A 69 1.19 39.63 4.03
C GLY A 69 1.29 38.93 5.40
N ALA A 70 0.95 39.58 6.51
CA ALA A 70 1.08 38.98 7.84
C ALA A 70 -0.15 38.15 8.25
N LEU A 71 0.09 37.12 9.07
CA LEU A 71 -0.95 36.46 9.86
C LEU A 71 -1.07 37.16 11.22
N VAL A 72 -2.17 37.88 11.40
CA VAL A 72 -2.43 38.65 12.62
C VAL A 72 -3.02 37.76 13.70
N ILE A 73 -2.36 37.67 14.85
CA ILE A 73 -2.80 36.89 16.01
C ILE A 73 -3.57 37.80 16.98
N LEU A 74 -4.82 37.43 17.24
CA LEU A 74 -5.65 37.95 18.31
C LEU A 74 -5.68 36.92 19.44
N GLU A 75 -4.88 37.12 20.50
CA GLU A 75 -4.99 36.29 21.71
C GLU A 75 -6.26 36.69 22.46
N SER A 76 -7.03 35.68 22.85
CA SER A 76 -8.18 35.88 23.70
C SER A 76 -8.29 34.84 24.79
N ARG A 77 -8.22 35.32 26.03
CA ARG A 77 -8.40 34.52 27.25
C ARG A 77 -9.86 34.48 27.73
N GLU A 78 -10.68 35.40 27.22
CA GLU A 78 -12.11 35.54 27.49
C GLU A 78 -12.87 35.58 26.14
N PRO A 79 -14.20 35.45 26.09
CA PRO A 79 -14.92 35.69 24.84
C PRO A 79 -14.73 37.15 24.39
N VAL A 80 -14.03 37.37 23.26
CA VAL A 80 -13.84 38.71 22.67
C VAL A 80 -15.23 39.28 22.33
N PRO A 81 -15.59 40.48 22.80
CA PRO A 81 -16.80 41.15 22.35
C PRO A 81 -16.78 41.31 20.83
N ALA A 82 -17.89 41.00 20.15
CA ALA A 82 -17.97 41.00 18.68
C ALA A 82 -17.45 42.30 18.04
N TYR A 83 -17.75 43.46 18.63
CA TYR A 83 -17.29 44.75 18.11
C TYR A 83 -15.76 44.90 18.09
N ARG A 84 -15.03 44.32 19.05
CA ARG A 84 -13.56 44.36 19.07
C ARG A 84 -12.98 43.46 17.99
N LEU A 85 -13.59 42.30 17.78
CA LEU A 85 -13.22 41.38 16.72
C LEU A 85 -13.42 42.03 15.34
N GLU A 86 -14.56 42.68 15.13
CA GLU A 86 -14.89 43.38 13.89
C GLU A 86 -13.97 44.58 13.63
N ALA A 87 -13.67 45.38 14.66
CA ALA A 87 -12.66 46.45 14.56
C ALA A 87 -11.27 45.88 14.23
N GLY A 88 -10.92 44.74 14.84
CA GLY A 88 -9.69 43.99 14.56
C GLY A 88 -9.56 43.58 13.10
N LEU A 89 -10.63 43.01 12.53
CA LEU A 89 -10.68 42.61 11.12
C LEU A 89 -10.52 43.81 10.18
N HIS A 90 -11.17 44.94 10.47
CA HIS A 90 -11.04 46.14 9.64
C HIS A 90 -9.63 46.70 9.64
N ALA A 91 -8.99 46.77 10.80
CA ALA A 91 -7.62 47.24 10.92
C ALA A 91 -6.62 46.27 10.28
N ALA A 92 -6.78 44.96 10.49
CA ALA A 92 -5.95 43.95 9.83
C ALA A 92 -6.07 44.06 8.30
N LYS A 93 -7.30 44.21 7.78
CA LYS A 93 -7.52 44.40 6.35
C LYS A 93 -6.87 45.69 5.83
N SER A 94 -6.99 46.79 6.58
CA SER A 94 -6.41 48.09 6.22
C SER A 94 -4.89 48.07 6.25
N GLY A 95 -4.29 47.26 7.13
CA GLY A 95 -2.86 47.06 7.24
C GLY A 95 -2.27 46.08 6.24
N GLY A 96 -3.08 45.40 5.42
CA GLY A 96 -2.62 44.44 4.40
C GLY A 96 -2.49 42.98 4.88
N ALA A 97 -3.08 42.62 6.03
CA ALA A 97 -2.98 41.28 6.57
C ALA A 97 -3.43 40.20 5.58
N ALA A 98 -2.69 39.09 5.54
CA ALA A 98 -3.03 37.90 4.77
C ALA A 98 -4.20 37.13 5.41
N ALA A 99 -4.24 37.10 6.75
CA ALA A 99 -5.30 36.45 7.54
C ALA A 99 -5.27 36.87 9.01
N VAL A 100 -6.31 36.45 9.74
CA VAL A 100 -6.47 36.68 11.18
C VAL A 100 -6.67 35.35 11.90
N LEU A 101 -5.89 35.10 12.95
CA LEU A 101 -5.97 33.93 13.81
C LEU A 101 -6.44 34.33 15.22
N LEU A 102 -7.53 33.71 15.66
CA LEU A 102 -8.01 33.79 17.04
C LEU A 102 -7.35 32.68 17.86
N LEU A 103 -6.52 33.08 18.82
CA LEU A 103 -5.70 32.16 19.61
C LEU A 103 -6.19 32.13 21.07
N GLY A 104 -6.68 30.96 21.50
CA GLY A 104 -7.19 30.73 22.85
C GLY A 104 -8.66 30.30 22.88
N SER A 105 -9.19 30.04 24.08
CA SER A 105 -10.52 29.44 24.29
C SER A 105 -11.68 30.41 24.11
N ALA A 106 -11.52 31.45 23.30
CA ALA A 106 -12.64 32.27 22.86
C ALA A 106 -13.57 31.38 22.04
N GLY A 107 -14.80 31.20 22.51
CA GLY A 107 -15.82 30.44 21.80
C GLY A 107 -16.00 30.90 20.34
N ARG A 108 -16.73 30.10 19.55
CA ARG A 108 -16.95 30.37 18.13
C ARG A 108 -17.33 31.85 17.88
N PRO A 109 -16.68 32.54 16.92
CA PRO A 109 -17.05 33.90 16.59
C PRO A 109 -18.52 33.97 16.17
N VAL A 110 -19.18 35.09 16.49
CA VAL A 110 -20.57 35.31 16.11
C VAL A 110 -20.71 35.36 14.59
N VAL A 111 -21.86 34.92 14.07
CA VAL A 111 -22.12 34.80 12.63
C VAL A 111 -21.94 36.13 11.88
N SER A 112 -22.24 37.27 12.53
CA SER A 112 -22.02 38.61 11.93
C SER A 112 -20.55 38.83 11.60
N THR A 113 -19.65 38.46 12.52
CA THR A 113 -18.22 38.67 12.34
C THR A 113 -17.62 37.73 11.30
N THR A 114 -18.10 36.47 11.24
CA THR A 114 -17.73 35.55 10.16
C THR A 114 -18.09 36.11 8.79
N ARG A 115 -19.32 36.65 8.63
CA ARG A 115 -19.77 37.29 7.38
C ARG A 115 -18.98 38.55 7.04
N LEU A 116 -18.56 39.32 8.05
CA LEU A 116 -17.70 40.48 7.84
C LEU A 116 -16.34 40.04 7.30
N ALA A 117 -15.71 39.03 7.91
CA ALA A 117 -14.42 38.49 7.45
C ALA A 117 -14.52 37.99 5.99
N ASP A 118 -15.59 37.28 5.63
CA ASP A 118 -15.85 36.87 4.23
C ASP A 118 -15.96 38.07 3.29
N ARG A 119 -16.70 39.11 3.68
CA ARG A 119 -16.87 40.32 2.87
C ARG A 119 -15.55 41.09 2.67
N LEU A 120 -14.68 41.08 3.67
CA LEU A 120 -13.35 41.67 3.59
C LEU A 120 -12.36 40.80 2.80
N GLY A 121 -12.74 39.56 2.47
CA GLY A 121 -11.85 38.59 1.85
C GLY A 121 -10.66 38.27 2.75
N LEU A 122 -10.89 38.18 4.06
CA LEU A 122 -9.85 37.96 5.06
C LEU A 122 -10.13 36.64 5.78
N PRO A 123 -9.29 35.60 5.61
CA PRO A 123 -9.46 34.33 6.31
C PRO A 123 -9.46 34.53 7.82
N LEU A 124 -10.50 34.02 8.47
CA LEU A 124 -10.64 34.02 9.92
C LEU A 124 -10.44 32.60 10.43
N LEU A 125 -9.31 32.40 11.10
CA LEU A 125 -8.89 31.14 11.68
C LEU A 125 -9.08 31.18 13.19
N SER A 126 -9.23 30.02 13.82
CA SER A 126 -9.24 29.91 15.28
C SER A 126 -8.59 28.62 15.72
N VAL A 127 -7.86 28.69 16.83
CA VAL A 127 -7.28 27.51 17.46
C VAL A 127 -7.30 27.69 18.97
N ASP A 128 -7.76 26.65 19.65
CA ASP A 128 -7.66 26.56 21.10
C ASP A 128 -6.35 25.86 21.44
N HIS A 129 -5.38 26.61 21.97
CA HIS A 129 -4.07 26.08 22.32
C HIS A 129 -3.68 26.52 23.74
N PRO A 130 -3.23 25.59 24.61
CA PRO A 130 -2.96 25.88 26.02
C PRO A 130 -1.82 26.87 26.25
N ASP A 131 -0.90 26.98 25.27
CA ASP A 131 0.19 27.96 25.29
C ASP A 131 0.19 28.79 23.99
N PRO A 132 -0.47 29.96 23.98
CA PRO A 132 -0.52 30.86 22.83
C PRO A 132 0.86 31.32 22.34
N ARG A 133 1.80 31.55 23.27
CA ARG A 133 3.12 32.10 22.91
C ARG A 133 3.96 31.04 22.21
N SER A 134 4.03 29.84 22.77
CA SER A 134 4.72 28.71 22.12
C SER A 134 4.12 28.37 20.75
N PHE A 135 2.79 28.43 20.63
CA PHE A 135 2.11 28.25 19.36
C PHE A 135 2.50 29.32 18.33
N SER A 136 2.48 30.60 18.70
CA SER A 136 2.86 31.71 17.81
C SER A 136 4.32 31.61 17.36
N HIS A 137 5.22 31.17 18.24
CA HIS A 137 6.62 30.98 17.91
C HIS A 137 6.78 29.82 16.91
N SER A 138 6.06 28.71 17.14
CA SER A 138 6.04 27.57 16.22
C SER A 138 5.50 27.97 14.85
N LEU A 139 4.48 28.83 14.81
CA LEU A 139 3.90 29.39 13.59
C LEU A 139 4.88 30.31 12.86
N ALA A 140 5.57 31.21 13.57
CA ALA A 140 6.61 32.05 12.98
C ALA A 140 7.76 31.24 12.38
N VAL A 141 8.19 30.17 13.05
CA VAL A 141 9.20 29.24 12.51
C VAL A 141 8.68 28.48 11.29
N ALA A 142 7.42 28.04 11.30
CA ALA A 142 6.82 27.33 10.17
C ALA A 142 6.71 28.20 8.91
N ILE A 143 6.46 29.51 9.10
CA ILE A 143 6.35 30.49 8.01
C ILE A 143 7.74 30.87 7.49
N ARG A 144 8.67 31.24 8.38
CA ARG A 144 10.00 31.75 7.99
C ARG A 144 11.00 30.67 7.62
N SER A 145 10.80 29.44 8.10
CA SER A 145 11.74 28.34 7.95
C SER A 145 11.00 26.99 7.77
N PRO A 146 10.21 26.83 6.69
CA PRO A 146 9.43 25.61 6.44
C PRO A 146 10.29 24.34 6.36
N GLU A 147 11.53 24.45 5.90
CA GLU A 147 12.52 23.38 5.86
C GLU A 147 12.85 22.80 7.24
N VAL A 148 12.78 23.61 8.30
CA VAL A 148 12.97 23.15 9.69
C VAL A 148 11.81 22.25 10.11
N GLY A 149 10.58 22.59 9.71
CA GLY A 149 9.39 21.75 9.91
C GLY A 149 9.54 20.40 9.21
N ARG A 150 9.91 20.40 7.93
CA ARG A 150 10.20 19.19 7.14
C ARG A 150 11.30 18.34 7.79
N ALA A 151 12.42 18.94 8.17
CA ALA A 151 13.53 18.24 8.81
C ALA A 151 13.12 17.59 10.15
N ARG A 152 12.29 18.27 10.96
CA ARG A 152 11.73 17.71 12.20
C ARG A 152 10.84 16.51 11.92
N GLN A 153 9.95 16.59 10.92
CA GLN A 153 9.08 15.48 10.52
C GLN A 153 9.89 14.26 10.03
N LEU A 154 10.86 14.47 9.14
CA LEU A 154 11.76 13.41 8.66
C LEU A 154 12.48 12.75 9.84
N ARG A 155 13.04 13.56 10.76
CA ARG A 155 13.72 13.04 11.96
C ARG A 155 12.78 12.27 12.87
N SER A 156 11.55 12.74 13.07
CA SER A 156 10.54 12.04 13.88
C SER A 156 10.14 10.71 13.24
N LEU A 157 9.96 10.65 11.92
CA LEU A 157 9.66 9.42 11.21
C LEU A 157 10.81 8.42 11.34
N VAL A 158 12.06 8.84 11.08
CA VAL A 158 13.24 7.97 11.24
C VAL A 158 13.34 7.42 12.66
N ARG A 159 13.12 8.27 13.69
CA ARG A 159 13.13 7.81 15.09
C ARG A 159 12.02 6.81 15.37
N ALA A 160 10.81 7.02 14.84
CA ALA A 160 9.69 6.13 15.05
C ALA A 160 9.84 4.79 14.28
N LEU A 161 10.47 4.81 13.10
CA LEU A 161 10.77 3.61 12.32
C LEU A 161 11.90 2.75 12.91
N ARG A 162 12.78 3.32 13.75
CA ARG A 162 13.80 2.55 14.49
C ARG A 162 13.20 1.59 15.52
N ALA A 163 11.95 1.79 15.94
CA ALA A 163 11.26 0.80 16.77
C ALA A 163 11.09 -0.51 15.99
N ARG A 164 11.11 -1.67 16.68
CA ARG A 164 10.88 -2.96 16.03
C ARG A 164 9.42 -3.08 15.57
N HIS A 165 9.19 -2.86 14.28
CA HIS A 165 7.92 -3.12 13.61
C HIS A 165 7.86 -4.58 13.17
N ARG A 166 6.72 -5.23 13.41
CA ARG A 166 6.53 -6.65 13.06
C ARG A 166 5.67 -6.87 11.83
N THR A 167 4.91 -5.86 11.40
CA THR A 167 3.99 -5.95 10.26
C THR A 167 4.00 -4.68 9.42
N GLY A 168 3.67 -4.77 8.14
CA GLY A 168 3.54 -3.60 7.27
C GLY A 168 2.49 -2.59 7.77
N GLU A 169 1.38 -3.04 8.35
CA GLU A 169 0.36 -2.15 8.93
C GLU A 169 0.91 -1.33 10.09
N SER A 170 1.80 -1.90 10.91
CA SER A 170 2.44 -1.15 12.00
C SER A 170 3.32 -0.02 11.48
N VAL A 171 4.04 -0.26 10.37
CA VAL A 171 4.87 0.73 9.68
C VAL A 171 4.01 1.87 9.10
N LEU A 172 2.93 1.53 8.37
CA LEU A 172 2.01 2.53 7.79
C LEU A 172 1.28 3.33 8.89
N ARG A 173 0.94 2.70 10.01
CA ARG A 173 0.34 3.39 11.16
C ARG A 173 1.31 4.39 11.78
N THR A 174 2.58 4.02 11.94
CA THR A 174 3.62 4.95 12.41
C THR A 174 3.79 6.12 11.46
N PHE A 175 3.80 5.89 10.15
CA PHE A 175 3.80 6.95 9.15
C PHE A 175 2.60 7.90 9.36
N ALA A 176 1.40 7.35 9.51
CA ALA A 176 0.18 8.15 9.72
C ALA A 176 0.18 8.93 11.03
N GLN A 177 0.76 8.39 12.11
CA GLN A 177 0.90 9.08 13.38
C GLN A 177 1.86 10.27 13.30
N VAL A 178 2.96 10.14 12.55
CA VAL A 178 3.97 11.21 12.43
C VAL A 178 3.53 12.29 11.44
N THR A 179 2.90 11.89 10.33
CA THR A 179 2.63 12.80 9.20
C THR A 179 1.18 13.28 9.16
N GLY A 180 0.26 12.63 9.88
CA GLY A 180 -1.17 12.84 9.73
C GLY A 180 -1.75 12.28 8.41
N LEU A 181 -0.91 11.74 7.53
CA LEU A 181 -1.29 11.23 6.21
C LEU A 181 -1.38 9.71 6.22
N ARG A 182 -2.35 9.16 5.50
CA ARG A 182 -2.46 7.71 5.31
C ARG A 182 -1.64 7.31 4.10
N ALA A 183 -0.87 6.23 4.27
CA ALA A 183 -0.16 5.58 3.19
C ALA A 183 -0.68 4.15 3.02
N THR A 184 -0.65 3.69 1.77
CA THR A 184 -1.12 2.39 1.33
C THR A 184 -0.05 1.74 0.46
N VAL A 185 0.07 0.42 0.53
CA VAL A 185 0.94 -0.38 -0.33
C VAL A 185 0.09 -1.06 -1.40
N VAL A 186 0.44 -0.88 -2.66
CA VAL A 186 -0.25 -1.47 -3.81
C VAL A 186 0.74 -2.21 -4.72
N ALA A 187 0.25 -3.21 -5.46
CA ALA A 187 1.03 -3.88 -6.49
C ALA A 187 1.03 -3.09 -7.82
N GLY A 188 1.83 -3.54 -8.80
CA GLY A 188 1.96 -2.89 -10.11
C GLY A 188 0.70 -2.92 -10.97
N ASP A 189 -0.28 -3.77 -10.64
CA ASP A 189 -1.62 -3.75 -11.24
C ASP A 189 -2.60 -2.84 -10.49
N GLY A 190 -2.12 -2.13 -9.46
CA GLY A 190 -2.92 -1.27 -8.59
C GLY A 190 -3.70 -2.02 -7.51
N SER A 191 -3.55 -3.35 -7.40
CA SER A 191 -4.22 -4.10 -6.36
C SER A 191 -3.68 -3.77 -4.96
N LEU A 192 -4.59 -3.62 -4.00
CA LEU A 192 -4.27 -3.33 -2.61
C LEU A 192 -3.51 -4.51 -1.98
N LEU A 193 -2.32 -4.23 -1.44
CA LEU A 193 -1.55 -5.19 -0.63
C LEU A 193 -1.77 -4.93 0.87
N ILE A 194 -1.63 -3.66 1.31
CA ILE A 194 -1.83 -3.27 2.71
C ILE A 194 -2.35 -1.83 2.77
N GLY A 195 -3.17 -1.54 3.77
CA GLY A 195 -3.65 -0.20 4.07
C GLY A 195 -5.10 -0.04 3.63
N GLU A 196 -5.49 1.20 3.38
CA GLU A 196 -6.84 1.51 2.95
C GLU A 196 -6.92 1.53 1.41
N PRO A 197 -8.03 1.08 0.81
CA PRO A 197 -8.22 1.17 -0.63
C PRO A 197 -8.09 2.63 -1.10
N VAL A 198 -7.26 2.84 -2.11
CA VAL A 198 -7.09 4.13 -2.78
C VAL A 198 -7.40 3.91 -4.26
N ASP A 199 -8.19 4.81 -4.84
CA ASP A 199 -8.46 4.77 -6.28
C ASP A 199 -7.22 5.29 -7.03
N ILE A 200 -6.65 4.44 -7.89
CA ILE A 200 -5.45 4.78 -8.66
C ILE A 200 -5.88 5.21 -10.06
N PRO A 201 -5.68 6.48 -10.43
CA PRO A 201 -6.05 6.98 -11.75
C PRO A 201 -5.29 6.24 -12.85
N ARG A 202 -5.91 6.10 -14.03
CA ARG A 202 -5.27 5.52 -15.22
C ARG A 202 -4.03 6.28 -15.70
N ALA A 203 -3.88 7.53 -15.29
CA ALA A 203 -2.70 8.33 -15.56
C ALA A 203 -1.46 7.82 -14.80
N ALA A 204 -1.64 7.04 -13.72
CA ALA A 204 -0.55 6.44 -12.97
C ALA A 204 0.14 5.35 -13.78
N ARG A 205 1.44 5.53 -14.00
CA ARG A 205 2.31 4.59 -14.73
C ARG A 205 3.01 3.69 -13.73
N LEU A 206 2.29 2.70 -13.20
CA LEU A 206 2.84 1.74 -12.24
C LEU A 206 3.93 0.84 -12.85
N ASP A 207 3.98 0.78 -14.18
CA ASP A 207 5.02 0.12 -15.00
C ASP A 207 6.35 0.88 -15.04
N HIS A 208 6.38 2.13 -14.58
CA HIS A 208 7.59 2.96 -14.56
C HIS A 208 8.00 3.22 -13.12
N GLN A 209 9.06 2.54 -12.62
CA GLN A 209 9.53 2.64 -11.23
C GLN A 209 10.22 3.97 -10.89
N VAL A 210 9.49 5.08 -11.04
CA VAL A 210 9.91 6.44 -10.74
C VAL A 210 8.84 7.09 -9.87
N PRO A 211 9.21 7.89 -8.84
CA PRO A 211 8.22 8.65 -8.08
C PRO A 211 7.30 9.48 -8.98
N GLN A 212 6.01 9.46 -8.70
CA GLN A 212 4.97 10.15 -9.47
C GLN A 212 4.11 11.00 -8.55
N GLN A 213 3.67 12.15 -9.07
CA GLN A 213 2.75 13.06 -8.39
C GLN A 213 1.59 13.30 -9.35
N ILE A 214 0.38 12.89 -8.97
CA ILE A 214 -0.78 12.88 -9.86
C ILE A 214 -1.92 13.66 -9.19
N PRO A 215 -2.42 14.75 -9.81
CA PRO A 215 -3.60 15.43 -9.33
C PRO A 215 -4.83 14.49 -9.33
N VAL A 216 -5.58 14.51 -8.23
CA VAL A 216 -6.82 13.77 -8.03
C VAL A 216 -7.87 14.68 -7.38
N GLU A 217 -9.15 14.30 -7.39
CA GLU A 217 -10.22 15.13 -6.79
C GLU A 217 -9.96 15.45 -5.32
N GLN A 218 -9.34 14.51 -4.60
CA GLN A 218 -9.05 14.62 -3.17
C GLN A 218 -7.66 15.24 -2.90
N GLY A 219 -7.00 15.87 -3.88
CA GLY A 219 -5.70 16.52 -3.72
C GLY A 219 -4.64 15.98 -4.69
N VAL A 220 -3.46 15.60 -4.18
CA VAL A 220 -2.40 14.98 -5.03
C VAL A 220 -2.04 13.61 -4.50
N LEU A 221 -2.09 12.64 -5.41
CA LEU A 221 -1.62 11.28 -5.19
C LEU A 221 -0.11 11.25 -5.37
N VAL A 222 0.62 10.96 -4.30
CA VAL A 222 2.08 10.77 -4.33
C VAL A 222 2.36 9.28 -4.35
N LEU A 223 2.97 8.80 -5.44
CA LEU A 223 3.38 7.42 -5.61
C LEU A 223 4.90 7.33 -5.50
N HIS A 224 5.37 6.39 -4.70
CA HIS A 224 6.80 6.11 -4.54
C HIS A 224 7.06 4.62 -4.77
N PRO A 225 7.92 4.24 -5.72
CA PRO A 225 8.19 2.83 -6.02
C PRO A 225 9.00 2.19 -4.88
N VAL A 226 8.66 0.96 -4.52
CA VAL A 226 9.42 0.16 -3.56
C VAL A 226 10.50 -0.62 -4.32
N GLN A 227 11.75 -0.23 -4.11
CA GLN A 227 12.91 -0.68 -4.85
C GLN A 227 13.51 -1.93 -4.18
N THR A 228 12.97 -3.10 -4.53
CA THR A 228 13.51 -4.36 -4.02
C THR A 228 13.82 -5.35 -5.13
N LYS A 229 15.12 -5.57 -5.35
CA LYS A 229 15.62 -6.58 -6.31
C LYS A 229 15.23 -8.01 -5.93
N ALA A 230 14.84 -8.24 -4.67
CA ALA A 230 14.42 -9.54 -4.17
C ALA A 230 12.99 -9.89 -4.62
N LEU A 231 12.14 -8.90 -4.90
CA LEU A 231 10.82 -9.11 -5.50
C LEU A 231 10.96 -9.09 -7.03
N ARG A 232 11.43 -10.21 -7.60
CA ARG A 232 11.47 -10.37 -9.05
C ARG A 232 10.03 -10.30 -9.61
N GLY A 233 9.78 -9.34 -10.50
CA GLY A 233 8.53 -9.28 -11.29
C GLY A 233 7.28 -8.78 -10.55
N GLY A 234 7.43 -8.19 -9.36
CA GLY A 234 6.34 -7.50 -8.66
C GLY A 234 6.72 -6.05 -8.40
N GLU A 235 6.22 -5.14 -9.24
CA GLU A 235 6.27 -3.71 -8.92
C GLU A 235 5.40 -3.49 -7.68
N VAL A 236 5.96 -2.87 -6.65
CA VAL A 236 5.23 -2.52 -5.44
C VAL A 236 5.39 -1.02 -5.24
N TRP A 237 4.32 -0.38 -4.81
CA TRP A 237 4.20 1.07 -4.74
C TRP A 237 3.67 1.48 -3.38
N LEU A 238 4.30 2.50 -2.81
CA LEU A 238 3.76 3.27 -1.70
C LEU A 238 2.93 4.42 -2.26
N VAL A 239 1.74 4.61 -1.73
CA VAL A 239 0.77 5.58 -2.21
C VAL A 239 0.25 6.38 -1.03
N ALA A 240 0.30 7.70 -1.11
CA ALA A 240 -0.33 8.61 -0.15
C ALA A 240 -1.13 9.69 -0.88
N VAL A 241 -2.28 10.06 -0.32
CA VAL A 241 -3.10 11.17 -0.83
C VAL A 241 -2.84 12.40 0.03
N VAL A 242 -2.52 13.52 -0.61
CA VAL A 242 -2.22 14.80 0.01
C VAL A 242 -3.41 15.75 -0.19
N PRO A 243 -4.27 15.99 0.82
CA PRO A 243 -5.57 16.67 0.65
C PRO A 243 -5.51 18.17 0.31
N ALA A 244 -4.40 18.82 0.65
CA ALA A 244 -4.17 20.25 0.44
C ALA A 244 -2.79 20.39 -0.21
N ALA A 245 -2.78 20.17 -1.53
CA ALA A 245 -1.59 19.84 -2.28
C ALA A 245 -0.77 21.07 -2.69
N THR A 246 -0.17 21.72 -1.72
CA THR A 246 0.85 22.72 -1.99
C THR A 246 2.16 22.04 -2.34
N ARG A 247 2.96 22.66 -3.20
CA ARG A 247 4.19 22.05 -3.71
C ARG A 247 5.14 21.58 -2.59
N PRO A 248 5.41 22.38 -1.54
CA PRO A 248 6.29 21.96 -0.46
C PRO A 248 5.77 20.74 0.30
N TRP A 249 4.46 20.61 0.45
CA TRP A 249 3.83 19.50 1.17
C TRP A 249 3.85 18.20 0.35
N ILE A 250 3.63 18.30 -0.96
CA ILE A 250 3.79 17.18 -1.90
C ILE A 250 5.25 16.70 -1.87
N ASP A 251 6.22 17.61 -1.98
CA ASP A 251 7.64 17.26 -2.02
C ASP A 251 8.10 16.68 -0.67
N SER A 252 7.63 17.23 0.46
CA SER A 252 7.88 16.67 1.79
C SER A 252 7.29 15.27 1.95
N THR A 253 6.08 15.04 1.42
CA THR A 253 5.46 13.70 1.42
C THR A 253 6.28 12.72 0.58
N SER A 254 6.81 13.16 -0.56
CA SER A 254 7.70 12.34 -1.41
C SER A 254 8.97 11.90 -0.68
N ASP A 255 9.61 12.82 0.06
CA ASP A 255 10.76 12.49 0.91
C ASP A 255 10.39 11.50 2.02
N LEU A 256 9.27 11.73 2.70
CA LEU A 256 8.81 10.86 3.78
C LEU A 256 8.53 9.44 3.27
N LEU A 257 7.95 9.30 2.07
CA LEU A 257 7.78 8.01 1.42
C LEU A 257 9.12 7.38 1.02
N THR A 258 10.09 8.17 0.59
CA THR A 258 11.46 7.70 0.31
C THR A 258 12.13 7.13 1.56
N ILE A 259 11.91 7.74 2.74
CA ILE A 259 12.41 7.20 4.02
C ILE A 259 11.65 5.95 4.45
N LEU A 260 10.35 5.87 4.16
CA LEU A 260 9.49 4.74 4.51
C LEU A 260 9.81 3.49 3.68
N GLU A 261 10.15 3.70 2.40
CA GLU A 261 10.44 2.69 1.38
C GLU A 261 11.30 1.52 1.89
N PRO A 262 12.51 1.73 2.42
CA PRO A 262 13.39 0.61 2.78
C PRO A 262 12.82 -0.25 3.91
N THR A 263 11.99 0.33 4.78
CA THR A 263 11.35 -0.41 5.88
C THR A 263 10.25 -1.32 5.33
N ILE A 264 9.46 -0.83 4.37
CA ILE A 264 8.44 -1.61 3.68
C ILE A 264 9.08 -2.67 2.78
N ALA A 265 10.16 -2.33 2.08
CA ALA A 265 10.95 -3.27 1.28
C ALA A 265 11.49 -4.42 2.15
N ALA A 266 12.08 -4.12 3.30
CA ALA A 266 12.58 -5.12 4.24
C ALA A 266 11.44 -6.04 4.74
N TRP A 267 10.31 -5.46 5.15
CA TRP A 267 9.14 -6.23 5.56
C TRP A 267 8.62 -7.14 4.43
N LEU A 268 8.50 -6.64 3.20
CA LEU A 268 8.08 -7.46 2.04
C LEU A 268 9.04 -8.62 1.76
N VAL A 269 10.34 -8.40 1.92
CA VAL A 269 11.36 -9.45 1.78
C VAL A 269 11.21 -10.50 2.87
N ASP A 270 10.99 -10.10 4.11
CA ASP A 270 10.76 -11.01 5.23
C ASP A 270 9.48 -11.84 5.04
N GLU A 271 8.38 -11.21 4.61
CA GLU A 271 7.14 -11.92 4.26
C GLU A 271 7.36 -12.92 3.13
N ARG A 272 8.10 -12.52 2.09
CA ARG A 272 8.41 -13.40 0.96
C ARG A 272 9.27 -14.59 1.40
N LEU A 273 10.31 -14.35 2.20
CA LEU A 273 11.17 -15.41 2.73
C LEU A 273 10.40 -16.32 3.68
N GLY A 274 9.52 -15.77 4.50
CA GLY A 274 8.61 -16.52 5.37
C GLY A 274 7.68 -17.42 4.55
N ALA A 275 7.04 -16.88 3.51
CA ALA A 275 6.18 -17.61 2.59
C ALA A 275 6.94 -18.71 1.84
N GLU A 276 8.16 -18.43 1.35
CA GLU A 276 8.99 -19.40 0.65
C GLU A 276 9.47 -20.53 1.56
N ARG A 277 9.93 -20.21 2.79
CA ARG A 277 10.32 -21.20 3.80
C ARG A 277 9.13 -22.08 4.20
N ASN A 278 7.97 -21.48 4.43
CA ASN A 278 6.74 -22.21 4.75
C ASN A 278 6.30 -23.11 3.58
N SER A 279 6.38 -22.60 2.35
CA SER A 279 6.10 -23.39 1.14
C SER A 279 7.02 -24.61 1.06
N ARG A 280 8.35 -24.41 1.12
CA ARG A 280 9.34 -25.51 1.10
C ARG A 280 9.15 -26.53 2.22
N PHE A 281 8.88 -26.04 3.44
CA PHE A 281 8.59 -26.90 4.58
C PHE A 281 7.39 -27.81 4.28
N ARG A 282 6.29 -27.23 3.79
CA ARG A 282 5.08 -27.96 3.41
C ARG A 282 5.31 -28.91 2.22
N SER A 283 6.02 -28.49 1.17
CA SER A 283 6.33 -29.38 0.03
C SER A 283 7.13 -30.61 0.47
N ARG A 284 8.14 -30.39 1.32
CA ARG A 284 8.97 -31.47 1.87
C ARG A 284 8.14 -32.41 2.73
N LEU A 285 7.34 -31.86 3.64
CA LEU A 285 6.48 -32.63 4.54
C LEU A 285 5.46 -33.47 3.77
N LEU A 286 4.88 -32.92 2.71
CA LEU A 286 3.96 -33.66 1.83
C LEU A 286 4.68 -34.78 1.07
N THR A 287 5.89 -34.51 0.57
CA THR A 287 6.71 -35.52 -0.13
C THR A 287 7.10 -36.67 0.80
N GLU A 288 7.49 -36.35 2.03
CA GLU A 288 7.83 -37.34 3.06
C GLU A 288 6.60 -38.19 3.45
N LEU A 289 5.41 -37.59 3.59
CA LEU A 289 4.15 -38.35 3.83
C LEU A 289 3.79 -39.27 2.66
N ILE A 290 3.90 -38.78 1.42
CA ILE A 290 3.58 -39.56 0.23
C ILE A 290 4.58 -40.72 0.06
N SER A 291 5.86 -40.47 0.32
CA SER A 291 6.92 -41.47 0.15
C SER A 291 6.93 -42.50 1.28
N GLY A 292 6.64 -42.07 2.51
CA GLY A 292 6.57 -42.96 3.67
C GLY A 292 5.37 -43.91 3.63
N GLY A 293 4.24 -43.47 3.05
CA GLY A 293 3.05 -44.30 2.95
C GLY A 293 2.62 -44.83 4.33
N ASP A 294 2.57 -46.14 4.46
CA ASP A 294 2.19 -46.87 5.69
C ASP A 294 3.25 -46.73 6.79
N ASP A 295 4.51 -46.54 6.40
CA ASP A 295 5.69 -46.52 7.28
C ASP A 295 6.12 -45.08 7.63
N THR A 296 5.20 -44.12 7.58
CA THR A 296 5.52 -42.74 7.91
C THR A 296 5.93 -42.61 9.38
N SER A 297 7.11 -42.05 9.64
CA SER A 297 7.59 -41.77 11.00
C SER A 297 6.61 -40.91 11.81
N GLN A 298 6.43 -41.24 13.09
CA GLN A 298 5.63 -40.46 14.04
C GLN A 298 6.03 -38.98 14.08
N LYS A 299 7.32 -38.67 13.90
CA LYS A 299 7.83 -37.29 13.88
C LYS A 299 7.27 -36.48 12.70
N ILE A 300 7.21 -37.08 11.52
CA ILE A 300 6.67 -36.46 10.30
C ILE A 300 5.15 -36.27 10.45
N ALA A 301 4.46 -37.26 11.02
CA ALA A 301 3.03 -37.15 11.33
C ALA A 301 2.74 -36.00 12.31
N GLN A 302 3.54 -35.86 13.37
CA GLN A 302 3.41 -34.75 14.33
C GLN A 302 3.68 -33.39 13.68
N GLN A 303 4.69 -33.27 12.81
CA GLN A 303 4.98 -32.05 12.07
C GLN A 303 3.83 -31.66 11.13
N ALA A 304 3.21 -32.62 10.46
CA ALA A 304 2.04 -32.40 9.61
C ALA A 304 0.83 -31.91 10.41
N VAL A 305 0.55 -32.53 11.56
CA VAL A 305 -0.52 -32.08 12.46
C VAL A 305 -0.24 -30.66 12.98
N ALA A 306 1.00 -30.35 13.37
CA ALA A 306 1.40 -29.02 13.81
C ALA A 306 1.28 -27.96 12.69
N ALA A 307 1.46 -28.36 11.43
CA ALA A 307 1.24 -27.51 10.26
C ALA A 307 -0.25 -27.26 9.96
N GLY A 308 -1.16 -27.93 10.68
CA GLY A 308 -2.61 -27.84 10.53
C GLY A 308 -3.23 -28.98 9.71
N TRP A 309 -2.46 -30.00 9.31
CA TRP A 309 -2.98 -31.06 8.44
C TRP A 309 -3.75 -32.12 9.25
N GLN A 310 -4.95 -32.42 8.80
CA GLN A 310 -5.72 -33.56 9.30
C GLN A 310 -5.25 -34.83 8.60
N LEU A 311 -4.52 -35.71 9.29
CA LEU A 311 -3.99 -36.94 8.66
C LEU A 311 -5.03 -38.07 8.54
N LEU A 312 -6.06 -38.04 9.37
CA LEU A 312 -7.14 -39.04 9.36
C LEU A 312 -8.24 -38.64 8.39
N GLY A 313 -8.65 -39.57 7.51
CA GLY A 313 -9.79 -39.38 6.62
C GLY A 313 -9.51 -39.75 5.17
N TRP A 314 -10.38 -39.28 4.29
CA TRP A 314 -10.18 -39.39 2.85
C TRP A 314 -9.56 -38.11 2.33
N HIS A 315 -8.45 -38.23 1.61
CA HIS A 315 -7.76 -37.08 1.03
C HIS A 315 -7.83 -37.16 -0.49
N THR A 316 -8.29 -36.07 -1.10
CA THR A 316 -8.24 -35.87 -2.55
C THR A 316 -7.15 -34.87 -2.86
N GLY A 317 -6.18 -35.31 -3.66
CA GLY A 317 -5.15 -34.47 -4.25
C GLY A 317 -5.61 -33.93 -5.59
N PHE A 318 -5.54 -32.61 -5.78
CA PHE A 318 -5.72 -32.00 -7.11
C PHE A 318 -4.40 -31.50 -7.63
N PHE A 319 -4.15 -31.74 -8.92
CA PHE A 319 -3.04 -31.15 -9.64
C PHE A 319 -3.58 -29.99 -10.48
N VAL A 320 -3.09 -28.79 -10.21
CA VAL A 320 -3.39 -27.60 -11.00
C VAL A 320 -2.13 -27.25 -11.80
N GLY A 321 -2.19 -27.48 -13.11
CA GLY A 321 -1.18 -26.99 -14.05
C GLY A 321 -1.61 -25.64 -14.60
N MET A 322 -0.76 -24.63 -14.47
CA MET A 322 -0.98 -23.33 -15.11
C MET A 322 -0.51 -23.41 -16.56
N SER A 323 -1.41 -23.11 -17.50
CA SER A 323 -1.06 -23.06 -18.93
C SER A 323 -0.37 -21.73 -19.18
N ASP A 324 0.85 -21.77 -19.70
CA ASP A 324 1.63 -20.58 -20.01
C ASP A 324 0.93 -19.79 -21.12
N SER A 325 0.26 -18.70 -20.75
CA SER A 325 -0.39 -17.81 -21.70
C SER A 325 0.65 -16.87 -22.31
N GLY A 326 1.44 -17.38 -23.25
CA GLY A 326 2.06 -16.69 -24.40
C GLY A 326 2.90 -15.41 -24.20
N LEU A 327 3.05 -14.87 -22.99
CA LEU A 327 3.77 -13.62 -22.74
C LEU A 327 5.11 -13.97 -22.09
N GLY A 328 6.17 -13.84 -22.88
CA GLY A 328 7.51 -14.29 -22.56
C GLY A 328 8.12 -13.69 -21.30
N GLY A 329 8.99 -14.47 -20.66
CA GLY A 329 10.15 -13.98 -19.90
C GLY A 329 9.99 -13.78 -18.39
N ALA A 330 8.82 -13.41 -17.85
CA ALA A 330 8.74 -12.89 -16.47
C ALA A 330 8.06 -13.80 -15.41
N ARG A 331 7.86 -15.10 -15.66
CA ARG A 331 6.85 -15.89 -14.89
C ARG A 331 7.39 -17.06 -14.06
N ARG A 332 8.24 -16.78 -13.06
CA ARG A 332 8.38 -17.69 -11.89
C ARG A 332 7.80 -17.12 -10.61
N ASP A 333 7.61 -15.80 -10.52
CA ASP A 333 7.29 -15.13 -9.26
C ASP A 333 5.81 -14.75 -9.05
N VAL A 334 5.00 -14.86 -10.10
CA VAL A 334 3.54 -14.74 -10.01
C VAL A 334 2.91 -15.92 -9.25
N VAL A 335 3.68 -16.96 -8.91
CA VAL A 335 3.15 -18.22 -8.36
C VAL A 335 2.72 -18.11 -6.89
N LEU A 336 3.41 -17.35 -6.03
CA LEU A 336 2.94 -17.16 -4.64
C LEU A 336 1.68 -16.28 -4.56
N MET A 337 1.61 -15.21 -5.36
CA MET A 337 0.39 -14.38 -5.51
C MET A 337 -0.74 -15.16 -6.21
N GLN A 338 -0.42 -16.05 -7.16
CA GLN A 338 -1.37 -16.97 -7.78
C GLN A 338 -1.82 -18.08 -6.83
N THR A 339 -0.98 -18.50 -5.87
CA THR A 339 -1.37 -19.48 -4.84
C THR A 339 -2.49 -18.90 -4.00
N GLU A 340 -2.43 -17.62 -3.64
CA GLU A 340 -3.55 -16.97 -2.97
C GLU A 340 -4.76 -16.72 -3.87
N ARG A 341 -4.57 -16.45 -5.16
CA ARG A 341 -5.69 -16.44 -6.12
C ARG A 341 -6.36 -17.82 -6.23
N VAL A 342 -5.57 -18.89 -6.32
CA VAL A 342 -6.05 -20.28 -6.35
C VAL A 342 -6.74 -20.61 -5.03
N ARG A 343 -6.17 -20.23 -3.89
CA ARG A 343 -6.76 -20.40 -2.57
C ARG A 343 -8.09 -19.64 -2.46
N ARG A 344 -8.16 -18.40 -2.95
CA ARG A 344 -9.39 -17.59 -2.97
C ARG A 344 -10.46 -18.22 -3.86
N VAL A 345 -10.10 -18.73 -5.03
CA VAL A 345 -11.02 -19.46 -5.92
C VAL A 345 -11.52 -20.74 -5.24
N LEU A 346 -10.65 -21.51 -4.62
CA LEU A 346 -11.02 -22.72 -3.87
C LEU A 346 -11.92 -22.38 -2.68
N HIS A 347 -11.57 -21.35 -1.92
CA HIS A 347 -12.37 -20.87 -0.80
C HIS A 347 -13.75 -20.39 -1.25
N SER A 348 -13.85 -19.67 -2.38
CA SER A 348 -15.12 -19.28 -2.98
C SER A 348 -15.96 -20.48 -3.43
N ALA A 349 -15.31 -21.58 -3.80
CA ALA A 349 -15.93 -22.87 -4.07
C ALA A 349 -16.21 -23.70 -2.79
N LYS A 350 -16.08 -23.10 -1.59
CA LYS A 350 -16.22 -23.75 -0.27
C LYS A 350 -15.25 -24.91 -0.05
N LEU A 351 -14.15 -24.93 -0.79
CA LEU A 351 -13.04 -25.83 -0.58
C LEU A 351 -12.07 -25.16 0.40
N THR A 352 -12.23 -25.45 1.69
CA THR A 352 -11.36 -24.98 2.79
C THR A 352 -10.01 -25.70 2.79
N ASN A 353 -9.39 -25.83 1.61
CA ASN A 353 -8.27 -26.71 1.37
C ASN A 353 -6.96 -25.98 1.54
N GLU A 354 -5.96 -26.72 2.02
CA GLU A 354 -4.59 -26.22 2.03
C GLU A 354 -3.95 -26.45 0.66
N VAL A 355 -3.38 -25.39 0.10
CA VAL A 355 -2.65 -25.42 -1.16
C VAL A 355 -1.16 -25.56 -0.83
N VAL A 356 -0.51 -26.59 -1.36
CA VAL A 356 0.93 -26.84 -1.22
C VAL A 356 1.54 -26.79 -2.61
N GLU A 357 2.52 -25.93 -2.82
CA GLU A 357 3.28 -25.91 -4.08
C GLU A 357 4.27 -27.09 -4.07
N LEU A 358 4.39 -27.83 -5.16
CA LEU A 358 5.46 -28.81 -5.36
C LEU A 358 6.39 -28.28 -6.44
N GLN A 359 7.65 -28.04 -6.06
CA GLN A 359 8.72 -27.95 -7.04
C GLN A 359 8.90 -29.35 -7.61
N ASP A 360 8.81 -29.45 -8.93
CA ASP A 360 8.98 -30.67 -9.73
C ASP A 360 7.72 -31.49 -10.04
N GLY A 361 7.61 -31.81 -11.33
CA GLY A 361 6.59 -32.71 -11.85
C GLY A 361 6.81 -34.14 -11.34
N TRP A 362 5.72 -34.90 -11.41
CA TRP A 362 5.60 -36.35 -11.22
C TRP A 362 6.88 -37.11 -10.87
N PRO A 363 6.91 -37.90 -9.77
CA PRO A 363 8.04 -38.78 -9.50
C PRO A 363 8.31 -39.68 -10.71
N PRO A 364 9.59 -39.88 -11.09
CA PRO A 364 9.97 -40.76 -12.19
C PRO A 364 9.55 -42.19 -11.84
N GLY A 365 8.45 -42.64 -12.44
CA GLY A 365 7.88 -43.97 -12.14
C GLY A 365 6.39 -44.11 -12.47
N SER A 366 5.65 -43.02 -12.70
CA SER A 366 4.30 -43.15 -13.27
C SER A 366 4.38 -43.60 -14.74
N PRO A 367 3.46 -44.46 -15.24
CA PRO A 367 3.50 -45.04 -16.59
C PRO A 367 3.35 -44.02 -17.76
N ARG A 368 3.51 -42.71 -17.49
CA ARG A 368 3.48 -41.62 -18.47
C ARG A 368 4.74 -40.74 -18.51
N SER A 369 5.82 -41.10 -17.81
CA SER A 369 7.06 -40.28 -17.77
C SER A 369 7.82 -40.16 -19.11
N ARG A 370 7.40 -40.84 -20.18
CA ARG A 370 8.15 -40.86 -21.45
C ARG A 370 8.03 -39.61 -22.35
N ASN A 371 7.19 -38.61 -22.03
CA ASN A 371 7.03 -37.39 -22.86
C ASN A 371 7.19 -36.06 -22.09
N ALA A 372 7.94 -36.02 -20.98
CA ALA A 372 8.10 -34.82 -20.15
C ALA A 372 9.47 -34.11 -20.30
N ALA A 373 10.15 -34.26 -21.44
CA ALA A 373 11.32 -33.45 -21.73
C ALA A 373 10.87 -32.10 -22.33
N ARG A 374 11.22 -30.99 -21.65
CA ARG A 374 11.00 -29.57 -22.01
C ARG A 374 9.62 -28.96 -21.67
N SER A 375 9.32 -28.82 -20.38
CA SER A 375 8.60 -27.64 -19.88
C SER A 375 8.80 -27.52 -18.38
N THR A 376 9.43 -26.45 -17.90
CA THR A 376 9.50 -26.13 -16.48
C THR A 376 8.12 -25.67 -16.04
N ARG A 377 7.39 -26.50 -15.28
CA ARG A 377 6.04 -26.20 -14.76
C ARG A 377 6.11 -26.06 -13.25
N SER A 378 5.55 -24.99 -12.69
CA SER A 378 5.19 -24.97 -11.27
C SER A 378 3.83 -25.67 -11.09
N ASN A 379 3.69 -26.45 -10.02
CA ASN A 379 2.55 -27.32 -9.76
C ASN A 379 2.00 -27.05 -8.36
N CYS A 380 0.69 -26.84 -8.24
CA CYS A 380 0.03 -26.73 -6.94
C CYS A 380 -0.78 -28.00 -6.65
N TRP A 381 -0.62 -28.53 -5.44
CA TRP A 381 -1.43 -29.58 -4.84
C TRP A 381 -2.44 -28.95 -3.88
N THR A 382 -3.66 -29.50 -3.85
CA THR A 382 -4.60 -29.23 -2.76
C THR A 382 -4.96 -30.51 -2.04
N TRP A 383 -4.98 -30.44 -0.71
CA TRP A 383 -5.43 -31.52 0.16
C TRP A 383 -6.86 -31.23 0.61
N SER A 384 -7.77 -32.19 0.41
CA SER A 384 -9.18 -32.01 0.77
C SER A 384 -9.85 -33.28 1.25
N THR A 385 -10.74 -33.14 2.22
CA THR A 385 -11.72 -34.13 2.65
C THR A 385 -13.05 -33.93 1.92
N ALA A 386 -13.03 -33.79 0.58
CA ALA A 386 -14.25 -33.58 -0.21
C ALA A 386 -14.78 -34.90 -0.81
N ARG A 387 -16.09 -35.14 -0.66
CA ARG A 387 -16.78 -36.32 -1.24
C ARG A 387 -17.20 -36.12 -2.71
N SER A 388 -17.21 -34.90 -3.23
CA SER A 388 -17.29 -34.59 -4.67
C SER A 388 -17.19 -33.07 -4.87
N ALA A 389 -16.38 -32.62 -5.84
CA ALA A 389 -16.37 -31.22 -6.28
C ALA A 389 -15.96 -31.16 -7.76
N SER A 390 -16.67 -30.37 -8.57
CA SER A 390 -16.29 -30.03 -9.93
C SER A 390 -16.14 -28.51 -10.04
N CYS A 391 -14.97 -28.03 -10.47
CA CYS A 391 -14.72 -26.60 -10.70
C CYS A 391 -14.19 -26.41 -12.12
N ARG A 392 -14.75 -25.46 -12.88
CA ARG A 392 -14.18 -24.98 -14.14
C ARG A 392 -13.62 -23.57 -13.92
N ALA A 393 -12.33 -23.40 -14.18
CA ALA A 393 -11.69 -22.09 -14.25
C ALA A 393 -11.10 -21.89 -15.66
N PRO A 394 -11.28 -20.74 -16.32
CA PRO A 394 -10.67 -20.46 -17.61
C PRO A 394 -9.13 -20.51 -17.53
N GLY A 395 -8.48 -21.24 -18.44
CA GLY A 395 -7.01 -21.30 -18.56
C GLY A 395 -6.28 -22.35 -17.69
N ALA A 396 -6.96 -22.99 -16.75
CA ALA A 396 -6.36 -24.01 -15.87
C ALA A 396 -6.75 -25.45 -16.30
N ARG A 397 -5.79 -26.38 -16.29
CA ARG A 397 -6.08 -27.82 -16.42
C ARG A 397 -6.02 -28.47 -15.04
N MET A 398 -7.14 -29.03 -14.60
CA MET A 398 -7.26 -29.72 -13.31
C MET A 398 -7.29 -31.24 -13.50
N ARG A 399 -6.59 -31.98 -12.63
CA ARG A 399 -6.69 -33.44 -12.51
C ARG A 399 -6.87 -33.81 -11.04
N ALA A 400 -7.68 -34.82 -10.74
CA ALA A 400 -7.98 -35.24 -9.37
C ALA A 400 -7.65 -36.72 -9.14
N SER A 401 -7.26 -37.06 -7.91
CA SER A 401 -7.10 -38.43 -7.42
C SER A 401 -7.52 -38.54 -5.95
N ALA A 402 -8.21 -39.62 -5.60
CA ALA A 402 -8.64 -39.90 -4.24
C ALA A 402 -7.85 -41.07 -3.63
N GLY A 403 -7.52 -40.96 -2.34
CA GLY A 403 -6.91 -42.03 -1.54
C GLY A 403 -7.45 -42.01 -0.11
N ARG A 404 -7.39 -43.17 0.57
CA ARG A 404 -7.79 -43.32 1.98
C ARG A 404 -6.53 -43.45 2.84
N THR A 405 -6.46 -42.74 3.95
CA THR A 405 -5.52 -43.04 5.04
C THR A 405 -6.26 -43.74 6.17
N GLY A 406 -5.75 -44.88 6.64
CA GLY A 406 -6.28 -45.61 7.79
C GLY A 406 -5.16 -45.99 8.76
N ALA A 407 -5.48 -46.17 10.04
CA ALA A 407 -4.52 -46.38 11.14
C ALA A 407 -3.56 -47.58 10.99
N SER A 408 -3.76 -48.44 9.98
CA SER A 408 -2.90 -49.58 9.65
C SER A 408 -2.60 -49.74 8.17
N ARG A 409 -3.03 -48.79 7.33
CA ARG A 409 -2.77 -48.77 5.88
C ARG A 409 -2.59 -47.34 5.42
N GLY A 410 -1.37 -47.01 5.05
CA GLY A 410 -0.97 -45.73 4.50
C GLY A 410 -1.43 -45.53 3.06
N TRP A 411 -1.02 -44.38 2.54
CA TRP A 411 -1.65 -43.78 1.38
C TRP A 411 -1.27 -44.50 0.08
N ARG A 412 -2.25 -45.19 -0.53
CA ARG A 412 -2.12 -45.77 -1.89
C ARG A 412 -3.08 -45.08 -2.86
N PRO A 413 -2.60 -44.23 -3.79
CA PRO A 413 -3.48 -43.62 -4.78
C PRO A 413 -3.98 -44.68 -5.78
N ARG A 414 -5.31 -44.82 -5.91
CA ARG A 414 -5.93 -45.74 -6.87
C ARG A 414 -6.35 -44.96 -8.11
N TRP A 415 -5.59 -45.08 -9.18
CA TRP A 415 -5.84 -44.35 -10.43
C TRP A 415 -6.83 -45.11 -11.32
N GLY A 416 -7.92 -44.47 -11.72
CA GLY A 416 -8.85 -45.01 -12.71
C GLY A 416 -8.21 -45.08 -14.10
N ARG A 417 -8.20 -46.27 -14.72
CA ARG A 417 -7.87 -46.41 -16.15
C ARG A 417 -8.93 -45.68 -16.98
N ARG A 418 -8.52 -44.92 -18.00
CA ARG A 418 -9.43 -44.47 -19.06
C ARG A 418 -10.05 -45.71 -19.71
N GLY A 419 -11.38 -45.82 -19.69
CA GLY A 419 -12.11 -46.77 -20.51
C GLY A 419 -11.91 -46.44 -21.99
N THR A 420 -11.26 -47.34 -22.72
CA THR A 420 -11.39 -47.42 -24.17
C THR A 420 -12.75 -48.06 -24.49
N PRO A 421 -13.48 -47.60 -25.51
CA PRO A 421 -14.77 -48.17 -25.85
C PRO A 421 -14.56 -49.61 -26.37
N ARG A 422 -15.12 -50.60 -25.69
CA ARG A 422 -15.28 -51.96 -26.23
C ARG A 422 -16.64 -52.03 -26.94
N THR A 423 -16.58 -52.41 -28.20
CA THR A 423 -17.73 -52.86 -29.00
C THR A 423 -18.28 -54.18 -28.45
N SER A 424 -19.59 -54.17 -28.22
CA SER A 424 -20.60 -55.26 -28.14
C SER A 424 -20.17 -56.74 -28.07
N GLY A 425 -20.82 -57.50 -27.16
CA GLY A 425 -21.10 -58.93 -27.35
C GLY A 425 -21.33 -59.77 -26.09
N ALA A 426 -22.62 -60.05 -25.79
CA ALA A 426 -23.20 -61.12 -24.96
C ALA A 426 -23.22 -61.02 -23.39
N PRO A 427 -24.29 -61.54 -22.72
CA PRO A 427 -24.60 -61.24 -21.31
C PRO A 427 -24.29 -62.40 -20.33
N SER A 428 -23.99 -62.06 -19.07
CA SER A 428 -24.07 -62.88 -17.84
C SER A 428 -23.84 -61.99 -16.59
N PRO A 429 -24.20 -62.39 -15.35
CA PRO A 429 -25.40 -62.03 -14.59
C PRO A 429 -25.08 -61.07 -13.39
N PRO A 430 -26.02 -60.74 -12.46
CA PRO A 430 -26.01 -59.46 -11.75
C PRO A 430 -25.06 -59.42 -10.56
N GLY A 431 -24.35 -58.31 -10.40
CA GLY A 431 -23.50 -58.06 -9.23
C GLY A 431 -23.06 -56.61 -9.11
N ASN A 432 -23.68 -55.92 -8.14
CA ASN A 432 -23.28 -54.65 -7.52
C ASN A 432 -23.29 -53.39 -8.41
N GLY A 433 -24.37 -52.62 -8.24
CA GLY A 433 -24.62 -51.35 -8.92
C GLY A 433 -23.52 -50.30 -8.70
N TRP A 434 -23.09 -49.73 -9.82
CA TRP A 434 -22.38 -48.45 -9.89
C TRP A 434 -23.30 -47.46 -10.62
N CYS A 435 -23.71 -46.40 -9.93
CA CYS A 435 -24.36 -45.26 -10.58
C CYS A 435 -23.28 -44.39 -11.24
N THR A 436 -23.19 -44.45 -12.57
CA THR A 436 -22.54 -43.42 -13.38
C THR A 436 -23.60 -42.63 -14.12
N SER A 437 -23.92 -41.42 -13.66
CA SER A 437 -24.65 -40.46 -14.49
C SER A 437 -23.64 -39.67 -15.33
N THR A 438 -23.76 -39.76 -16.64
CA THR A 438 -23.02 -38.92 -17.59
C THR A 438 -24.07 -38.17 -18.41
N THR A 439 -24.30 -36.90 -18.09
CA THR A 439 -25.19 -36.04 -18.89
C THR A 439 -24.34 -35.28 -19.90
N TRP A 440 -24.52 -35.57 -21.19
CA TRP A 440 -23.97 -34.80 -22.29
C TRP A 440 -25.04 -33.83 -22.81
N ALA A 441 -24.79 -32.53 -22.74
CA ALA A 441 -25.56 -31.53 -23.46
C ALA A 441 -24.86 -31.24 -24.79
N ARG A 442 -25.58 -31.46 -25.91
CA ARG A 442 -25.21 -30.96 -27.24
C ARG A 442 -25.31 -29.43 -27.27
N PRO A 443 -24.46 -28.72 -28.02
CA PRO A 443 -24.66 -27.31 -28.28
C PRO A 443 -25.81 -27.13 -29.28
N ALA A 444 -26.76 -26.27 -28.96
CA ALA A 444 -27.64 -25.66 -29.95
C ALA A 444 -26.92 -24.45 -30.56
N SER A 445 -27.08 -24.33 -31.87
CA SER A 445 -26.69 -23.23 -32.75
C SER A 445 -27.13 -21.85 -32.28
#